data_AF-A0A4Q7ZQ69-F1
#
_entry.id   AF-A0A4Q7ZQ69-F1
#
_cell.length_a   1.000
_cell.length_b   1.000
_cell.length_c   1.000
_cell.angle_alpha   90.00
_cell.angle_beta   90.00
_cell.angle_gamma   90.00
#
_symmetry.space_group_name_H-M   'P 1'
#
loop_
_entity.id
_entity.type
_entity.pdbx_description
1 polymer ?
#
loop_
_entity_poly.entity_id
_entity_poly.type
_entity_poly.pdbx_seq_one_letter_code
_entity_poly.pdbx_strand_id
1 'polypeptide(L)'
;MLGEVQVARVDAELLETFYARLRKCRDHCDGRRYVQHRTSQPHECDDRCRRHACVGLSASTIRQIHWILNGALDRAVRWKWIAINPAEQADKPALPHPDPQPPSVDEAARIVTEAWRDPDWGTFVDAETAAVPAEHKHRWQERLDALGLELRLVRVPTTVRRTSAGQRLYSRTAVECPPPVPARPDEPAAPQAREGRWPAGRGAGLPRHDTEGQPVPDQCAAVRPVSRA
;
A
#
# COMPACT_ATOMS: atom_id res chain seq x y z
N MET A 1 -23.64 -3.56 19.98
CA MET A 1 -22.59 -3.19 19.00
C MET A 1 -21.79 -2.06 19.61
N LEU A 2 -20.58 -2.32 20.13
CA LEU A 2 -19.62 -1.44 20.84
C LEU A 2 -20.13 -0.32 21.79
N GLY A 3 -21.10 0.52 21.41
CA GLY A 3 -21.55 1.69 22.16
C GLY A 3 -22.11 1.41 23.56
N GLU A 4 -22.61 0.21 23.84
CA GLU A 4 -23.07 -0.19 25.18
C GLU A 4 -22.01 -0.97 25.96
N VAL A 5 -20.88 -1.31 25.32
CA VAL A 5 -19.82 -2.09 25.95
C VAL A 5 -18.93 -1.16 26.76
N GLN A 6 -18.71 -1.48 28.03
CA GLN A 6 -17.74 -0.77 28.85
C GLN A 6 -16.36 -0.80 28.20
N VAL A 7 -15.67 0.33 28.16
CA VAL A 7 -14.34 0.45 27.52
C VAL A 7 -13.34 -0.60 28.04
N ALA A 8 -13.40 -0.95 29.32
CA ALA A 8 -12.55 -1.95 29.95
C ALA A 8 -12.79 -3.40 29.46
N ARG A 9 -13.93 -3.66 28.79
CA ARG A 9 -14.27 -4.95 28.21
C ARG A 9 -14.04 -5.01 26.70
N VAL A 10 -13.50 -3.95 26.10
CA VAL A 10 -13.16 -3.96 24.68
C VAL A 10 -11.80 -4.65 24.53
N ASP A 11 -11.79 -5.77 23.82
CA ASP A 11 -10.59 -6.53 23.47
C ASP A 11 -10.39 -6.60 21.94
N ALA A 12 -9.26 -7.18 21.52
CA ALA A 12 -8.92 -7.32 20.12
C ALA A 12 -9.96 -8.17 19.35
N GLU A 13 -10.43 -9.26 19.95
CA GLU A 13 -11.42 -10.16 19.35
C GLU A 13 -12.75 -9.45 19.08
N LEU A 14 -13.22 -8.61 20.01
CA LEU A 14 -14.43 -7.82 19.84
C LEU A 14 -14.29 -6.82 18.70
N LEU A 15 -13.12 -6.17 18.59
CA LEU A 15 -12.83 -5.25 17.50
C LEU A 15 -12.79 -5.96 16.14
N GLU A 16 -12.15 -7.13 16.07
CA GLU A 16 -12.09 -7.93 14.85
C GLU A 16 -13.45 -8.48 14.43
N THR A 17 -14.26 -8.93 15.39
CA THR A 17 -15.64 -9.35 15.18
C THR A 17 -16.48 -8.19 14.66
N PHE A 18 -16.30 -6.99 15.21
CA PHE A 18 -16.92 -5.77 14.72
C PHE A 18 -16.51 -5.47 13.27
N TYR A 19 -15.22 -5.53 12.96
CA TYR A 19 -14.72 -5.34 11.58
C TYR A 19 -15.24 -6.41 10.62
N ALA A 20 -15.36 -7.67 11.05
CA ALA A 20 -15.96 -8.74 10.26
C ALA A 20 -17.43 -8.45 9.94
N ARG A 21 -18.19 -7.90 10.89
CA ARG A 21 -19.59 -7.52 10.67
C ARG A 21 -19.74 -6.34 9.73
N LEU A 22 -18.84 -5.35 9.82
CA LEU A 22 -18.77 -4.23 8.86
C LEU A 22 -18.42 -4.70 7.43
N ARG A 23 -17.55 -5.73 7.31
CA ARG A 23 -17.24 -6.37 6.01
C ARG A 23 -18.44 -7.13 5.44
N LYS A 24 -19.32 -7.67 6.27
CA LYS A 24 -20.49 -8.44 5.84
C LYS A 24 -21.63 -7.54 5.35
N CYS A 25 -22.01 -6.54 6.13
CA CYS A 25 -23.09 -5.63 5.77
C CYS A 25 -22.99 -4.33 6.57
N ARG A 26 -23.04 -3.20 5.86
CA ARG A 26 -23.04 -1.85 6.48
C ARG A 26 -24.25 -1.60 7.39
N ASP A 27 -25.38 -2.22 7.10
CA ASP A 27 -26.62 -2.06 7.86
C ASP A 27 -26.74 -3.06 9.02
N HIS A 28 -25.73 -3.94 9.19
CA HIS A 28 -25.71 -4.93 10.25
C HIS A 28 -26.97 -5.82 10.31
N CYS A 29 -27.51 -6.16 9.13
CA CYS A 29 -28.80 -6.82 9.01
C CYS A 29 -28.91 -8.21 9.65
N ASP A 30 -27.79 -8.86 10.01
CA ASP A 30 -27.74 -10.24 10.52
C ASP A 30 -28.46 -11.28 9.63
N GLY A 31 -28.54 -11.01 8.33
CA GLY A 31 -29.25 -11.86 7.37
C GLY A 31 -30.76 -11.62 7.31
N ARG A 32 -31.29 -10.62 8.04
CA ARG A 32 -32.68 -10.19 7.92
C ARG A 32 -32.93 -9.65 6.52
N ARG A 33 -33.97 -10.17 5.87
CA ARG A 33 -34.45 -9.66 4.59
C ARG A 33 -35.44 -8.53 4.87
N TYR A 34 -35.16 -7.33 4.38
CA TYR A 34 -36.05 -6.18 4.49
C TYR A 34 -35.95 -5.31 3.23
N VAL A 35 -36.89 -4.39 3.08
CA VAL A 35 -36.90 -3.40 2.01
C VAL A 35 -36.37 -2.09 2.58
N GLN A 36 -35.36 -1.52 1.94
CA GLN A 36 -34.90 -0.17 2.19
C GLN A 36 -35.89 0.79 1.54
N HIS A 37 -36.74 1.37 2.37
CA HIS A 37 -37.69 2.39 1.98
C HIS A 37 -37.00 3.74 1.79
N ARG A 38 -37.52 4.55 0.86
CA ARG A 38 -37.02 5.91 0.63
C ARG A 38 -37.33 6.88 1.78
N THR A 39 -38.41 6.62 2.52
CA THR A 39 -38.89 7.46 3.61
C THR A 39 -39.42 6.58 4.73
N SER A 40 -39.35 7.07 5.97
CA SER A 40 -39.93 6.42 7.15
C SER A 40 -41.46 6.62 7.26
N GLN A 41 -42.02 7.56 6.50
CA GLN A 41 -43.46 7.80 6.46
C GLN A 41 -44.20 6.69 5.70
N PRO A 42 -45.48 6.43 6.02
CA PRO A 42 -46.31 5.50 5.25
C PRO A 42 -46.36 5.90 3.78
N HIS A 43 -46.06 4.97 2.89
CA HIS A 43 -46.13 5.12 1.43
C HIS A 43 -46.32 3.75 0.79
N GLU A 44 -46.85 3.76 -0.42
CA GLU A 44 -46.79 2.58 -1.29
C GLU A 44 -45.39 2.47 -1.88
N CYS A 45 -44.84 1.26 -1.88
CA CYS A 45 -43.48 1.02 -2.41
C CYS A 45 -43.45 1.23 -3.91
N ASP A 46 -42.57 2.12 -4.36
CA ASP A 46 -42.22 2.34 -5.76
C ASP A 46 -40.84 1.73 -6.07
N ASP A 47 -40.35 1.90 -7.31
CA ASP A 47 -39.04 1.41 -7.76
C ASP A 47 -37.84 1.99 -6.98
N ARG A 48 -38.07 3.03 -6.16
CA ARG A 48 -37.04 3.62 -5.30
C ARG A 48 -36.89 2.85 -3.99
N CYS A 49 -37.88 2.04 -3.61
CA CYS A 49 -37.79 1.11 -2.50
C CYS A 49 -37.05 -0.15 -2.95
N ARG A 50 -35.87 -0.41 -2.38
CA ARG A 50 -34.99 -1.50 -2.84
C ARG A 50 -34.94 -2.61 -1.82
N ARG A 51 -34.94 -3.86 -2.29
CA ARG A 51 -34.62 -5.00 -1.41
C ARG A 51 -33.19 -4.81 -0.88
N HIS A 52 -33.02 -5.01 0.41
CA HIS A 52 -31.70 -4.91 1.03
C HIS A 52 -30.73 -5.90 0.36
N ALA A 53 -29.59 -5.37 -0.09
CA ALA A 53 -28.45 -6.15 -0.53
C ALA A 53 -27.35 -6.03 0.54
N CYS A 54 -26.83 -7.16 1.00
CA CYS A 54 -25.75 -7.18 1.99
C CYS A 54 -24.44 -6.71 1.35
N VAL A 55 -24.21 -5.40 1.36
CA VAL A 55 -22.98 -4.77 0.88
C VAL A 55 -22.20 -4.27 2.08
N GLY A 56 -21.01 -4.84 2.28
CA GLY A 56 -20.07 -4.41 3.31
C GLY A 56 -19.50 -3.01 3.08
N LEU A 57 -18.81 -2.49 4.09
CA LEU A 57 -17.96 -1.31 3.95
C LEU A 57 -16.67 -1.67 3.21
N SER A 58 -16.10 -0.68 2.51
CA SER A 58 -14.79 -0.84 1.87
C SER A 58 -13.69 -1.06 2.90
N ALA A 59 -12.61 -1.75 2.53
CA ALA A 59 -11.45 -1.95 3.40
C ALA A 59 -10.86 -0.61 3.89
N SER A 60 -10.83 0.41 3.02
CA SER A 60 -10.38 1.76 3.36
C SER A 60 -11.23 2.40 4.44
N THR A 61 -12.56 2.27 4.37
CA THR A 61 -13.49 2.80 5.37
C THR A 61 -13.30 2.10 6.72
N ILE A 62 -13.21 0.77 6.74
CA ILE A 62 -12.99 0.03 7.99
C ILE A 62 -11.65 0.40 8.61
N ARG A 63 -10.63 0.63 7.78
CA ARG A 63 -9.34 1.11 8.23
C ARG A 63 -9.41 2.51 8.86
N GLN A 64 -10.18 3.43 8.28
CA GLN A 64 -10.43 4.75 8.88
C GLN A 64 -11.11 4.62 10.24
N ILE A 65 -12.13 3.75 10.35
CA ILE A 65 -12.79 3.45 11.62
C ILE A 65 -11.76 2.94 12.65
N HIS A 66 -10.89 2.00 12.27
CA HIS A 66 -9.83 1.51 13.14
C HIS A 66 -8.90 2.63 13.62
N TRP A 67 -8.51 3.59 12.76
CA TRP A 67 -7.68 4.73 13.18
C TRP A 67 -8.38 5.62 14.23
N ILE A 68 -9.67 5.88 14.04
CA ILE A 68 -10.48 6.66 14.99
C ILE A 68 -10.56 5.92 16.34
N LEU A 69 -10.86 4.62 16.31
CA LEU A 69 -10.94 3.79 17.51
C LEU A 69 -9.58 3.71 18.22
N ASN A 70 -8.49 3.50 17.48
CA ASN A 70 -7.14 3.47 18.05
C ASN A 70 -6.82 4.79 18.77
N GLY A 71 -7.07 5.93 18.13
CA GLY A 71 -6.83 7.23 18.76
C GLY A 71 -7.73 7.50 19.97
N ALA A 72 -8.96 6.98 20.01
CA ALA A 72 -9.84 7.09 21.17
C ALA A 72 -9.35 6.20 22.33
N LEU A 73 -8.91 4.97 22.04
CA LEU A 73 -8.39 4.03 23.03
C LEU A 73 -7.03 4.46 23.58
N ASP A 74 -6.17 5.09 22.77
CA ASP A 74 -4.94 5.73 23.26
C ASP A 74 -5.22 6.80 24.32
N ARG A 75 -6.29 7.58 24.14
CA ARG A 75 -6.73 8.57 25.15
C ARG A 75 -7.27 7.89 26.40
N ALA A 76 -8.00 6.78 26.25
CA ALA A 76 -8.48 5.99 27.37
C ALA A 76 -7.33 5.39 28.21
N VAL A 77 -6.24 4.95 27.57
CA VAL A 77 -5.00 4.55 28.25
C VAL A 77 -4.37 5.74 28.97
N ARG A 78 -4.25 6.90 28.30
CA ARG A 78 -3.69 8.12 28.91
C ARG A 78 -4.46 8.58 30.15
N TRP A 79 -5.78 8.42 30.17
CA TRP A 79 -6.65 8.73 31.31
C TRP A 79 -6.80 7.57 32.31
N LYS A 80 -6.07 6.47 32.11
CA LYS A 80 -6.04 5.30 32.99
C LYS A 80 -7.40 4.60 33.14
N TRP A 81 -8.25 4.69 32.12
CA TRP A 81 -9.51 3.92 32.07
C TRP A 81 -9.25 2.45 31.70
N ILE A 82 -8.20 2.22 30.91
CA ILE A 82 -7.70 0.91 30.50
C ILE A 82 -6.17 0.90 30.60
N ALA A 83 -5.58 -0.28 30.76
CA ALA A 83 -4.12 -0.44 30.91
C ALA A 83 -3.39 -0.57 29.57
N ILE A 84 -4.03 -1.19 28.58
CA ILE A 84 -3.45 -1.52 27.27
C ILE A 84 -4.46 -1.14 26.20
N ASN A 85 -4.00 -0.62 25.06
CA ASN A 85 -4.86 -0.33 23.93
C ASN A 85 -5.16 -1.63 23.14
N PRO A 86 -6.41 -2.12 23.11
CA PRO A 86 -6.76 -3.35 22.40
C PRO A 86 -6.69 -3.19 20.86
N ALA A 87 -6.79 -1.97 20.34
CA ALA A 87 -6.72 -1.73 18.89
C ALA A 87 -5.31 -1.92 18.32
N GLU A 88 -4.26 -1.86 19.15
CA GLU A 88 -2.89 -2.19 18.72
C GLU A 88 -2.70 -3.69 18.46
N GLN A 89 -3.50 -4.52 19.12
CA GLN A 89 -3.47 -5.98 19.00
C GLN A 89 -4.44 -6.50 17.93
N ALA A 90 -5.49 -5.72 17.62
CA ALA A 90 -6.50 -6.11 16.66
C ALA A 90 -5.98 -6.10 15.22
N ASP A 91 -6.34 -7.13 14.45
CA ASP A 91 -6.02 -7.22 13.03
C ASP A 91 -6.72 -6.13 12.21
N LYS A 92 -5.89 -5.26 11.66
CA LYS A 92 -6.32 -4.16 10.80
C LYS A 92 -6.49 -4.65 9.36
N PRO A 93 -7.55 -4.25 8.63
CA PRO A 93 -7.67 -4.54 7.22
C PRO A 93 -6.45 -4.04 6.44
N ALA A 94 -5.83 -4.94 5.67
CA ALA A 94 -4.75 -4.61 4.75
C ALA A 94 -5.27 -3.62 3.69
N LEU A 95 -4.47 -2.58 3.41
CA LEU A 95 -4.75 -1.74 2.24
C LEU A 95 -4.31 -2.51 1.00
N PRO A 96 -5.14 -2.54 -0.06
CA PRO A 96 -4.59 -2.85 -1.37
C PRO A 96 -3.48 -1.83 -1.67
N HIS A 97 -2.36 -2.31 -2.20
CA HIS A 97 -1.29 -1.42 -2.62
C HIS A 97 -1.86 -0.46 -3.68
N PRO A 98 -1.70 0.87 -3.53
CA PRO A 98 -2.10 1.80 -4.57
C PRO A 98 -1.45 1.40 -5.89
N ASP A 99 -2.25 1.28 -6.94
CA ASP A 99 -1.77 1.08 -8.31
C ASP A 99 -2.06 2.36 -9.10
N PRO A 100 -1.35 3.47 -8.80
CA PRO A 100 -1.55 4.70 -9.55
C PRO A 100 -1.18 4.44 -11.00
N GLN A 101 -2.00 4.94 -11.91
CA GLN A 101 -1.72 4.95 -13.34
C GLN A 101 -1.27 6.35 -13.70
N PRO A 102 0.03 6.68 -13.53
CA PRO A 102 0.54 7.98 -13.91
C PRO A 102 0.39 8.16 -15.44
N PRO A 103 0.15 9.39 -15.92
CA PRO A 103 0.14 9.64 -17.35
C PRO A 103 1.51 9.32 -17.95
N SER A 104 1.50 8.80 -19.18
CA SER A 104 2.72 8.74 -19.99
C SER A 104 3.24 10.13 -20.32
N VAL A 105 4.48 10.23 -20.80
CA VAL A 105 5.09 11.52 -21.19
C VAL A 105 4.23 12.23 -22.25
N ASP A 106 3.72 11.51 -23.24
CA ASP A 106 2.87 12.09 -24.29
C ASP A 106 1.50 12.53 -23.75
N GLU A 107 0.93 11.78 -22.80
CA GLU A 107 -0.31 12.18 -22.13
C GLU A 107 -0.12 13.40 -21.25
N ALA A 108 0.99 13.47 -20.51
CA ALA A 108 1.34 14.63 -19.70
C ALA A 108 1.53 15.87 -20.57
N ALA A 109 2.23 15.77 -21.70
CA ALA A 109 2.39 16.87 -22.65
C ALA A 109 1.04 17.37 -23.18
N ARG A 110 0.10 16.46 -23.48
CA ARG A 110 -1.27 16.83 -23.89
C ARG A 110 -2.03 17.54 -22.77
N ILE A 111 -1.92 17.06 -21.53
CA ILE A 111 -2.56 17.67 -20.35
C ILE A 111 -2.03 19.08 -20.14
N VAL A 112 -0.71 19.28 -20.18
CA VAL A 112 -0.08 20.60 -20.05
C VAL A 112 -0.53 21.53 -21.17
N THR A 113 -0.50 21.06 -22.43
CA THR A 113 -0.93 21.86 -23.59
C THR A 113 -2.37 22.33 -23.46
N GLU A 114 -3.27 21.45 -23.01
CA GLU A 114 -4.67 21.80 -22.80
C GLU A 114 -4.86 22.75 -21.61
N ALA A 115 -4.07 22.59 -20.54
CA ALA A 115 -4.14 23.44 -19.36
C ALA A 115 -3.83 24.91 -19.69
N TRP A 116 -2.93 25.17 -20.64
CA TRP A 116 -2.57 26.53 -21.11
C TRP A 116 -3.70 27.30 -21.83
N ARG A 117 -4.88 26.71 -22.05
CA ARG A 117 -6.07 27.47 -22.47
C ARG A 117 -6.52 28.48 -21.41
N ASP A 118 -6.22 28.20 -20.15
CA ASP A 118 -6.38 29.12 -19.03
C ASP A 118 -4.98 29.38 -18.44
N PRO A 119 -4.44 30.62 -18.53
CA PRO A 119 -3.08 30.92 -18.06
C PRO A 119 -2.84 30.62 -16.57
N ASP A 120 -3.84 30.83 -15.71
CA ASP A 120 -3.70 30.58 -14.27
C ASP A 120 -3.65 29.07 -14.00
N TRP A 121 -4.50 28.31 -14.70
CA TRP A 121 -4.51 26.85 -14.64
C TRP A 121 -3.27 26.21 -15.28
N GLY A 122 -2.81 26.75 -16.41
CA GLY A 122 -1.60 26.32 -17.10
C GLY A 122 -0.36 26.46 -16.23
N THR A 123 -0.21 27.61 -15.56
CA THR A 123 0.90 27.85 -14.61
C THR A 123 0.89 26.85 -13.46
N PHE A 124 -0.29 26.57 -12.89
CA PHE A 124 -0.44 25.60 -11.82
C PHE A 124 -0.06 24.18 -12.26
N VAL A 125 -0.62 23.71 -13.39
CA VAL A 125 -0.35 22.36 -13.90
C VAL A 125 1.10 22.18 -14.32
N ASP A 126 1.72 23.19 -14.93
CA ASP A 126 3.12 23.14 -15.37
C ASP A 126 4.10 23.06 -14.19
N ALA A 127 3.84 23.81 -13.11
CA ALA A 127 4.61 23.72 -11.87
C ALA A 127 4.59 22.30 -11.28
N GLU A 128 3.41 21.67 -11.23
CA GLU A 128 3.23 20.34 -10.64
C GLU A 128 3.73 19.20 -11.56
N THR A 129 3.58 19.32 -12.88
CA THR A 129 3.85 18.23 -13.83
C THR A 129 5.23 18.28 -14.49
N ALA A 130 5.84 19.45 -14.63
CA ALA A 130 7.12 19.61 -15.32
C ALA A 130 8.23 20.10 -14.38
N ALA A 131 7.98 21.15 -13.59
CA ALA A 131 9.02 21.76 -12.76
C ALA A 131 9.45 20.85 -11.60
N VAL A 132 8.50 20.34 -10.81
CA VAL A 132 8.80 19.46 -9.67
C VAL A 132 9.51 18.16 -10.08
N PRO A 133 9.08 17.44 -11.14
CA PRO A 133 9.82 16.27 -11.61
C PRO A 133 11.21 16.59 -12.16
N ALA A 134 11.41 17.74 -12.81
CA ALA A 134 12.71 18.17 -13.31
C ALA A 134 13.70 18.45 -12.17
N GLU A 135 13.25 19.15 -11.12
CA GLU A 135 14.05 19.38 -9.90
C GLU A 135 14.39 18.08 -9.19
N HIS A 136 13.41 17.17 -9.05
CA HIS A 136 13.63 15.87 -8.45
C HIS A 136 14.64 15.05 -9.27
N LYS A 137 14.53 15.04 -10.60
CA LYS A 137 15.48 14.39 -11.50
C LYS A 137 16.89 14.98 -11.35
N HIS A 138 17.02 16.31 -11.33
CA HIS A 138 18.30 16.99 -11.14
C HIS A 138 18.96 16.60 -9.81
N ARG A 139 18.21 16.67 -8.70
CA ARG A 139 18.69 16.26 -7.37
C ARG A 139 19.13 14.80 -7.32
N TRP A 140 18.43 13.92 -8.04
CA TRP A 140 18.81 12.52 -8.17
C TRP A 140 20.09 12.34 -8.99
N GLN A 141 20.25 13.08 -10.08
CA GLN A 141 21.46 13.06 -10.91
C GLN A 141 22.69 13.57 -10.15
N GLU A 142 22.57 14.70 -9.45
CA GLU A 142 23.65 15.22 -8.59
C GLU A 142 24.09 14.20 -7.54
N ARG A 143 23.14 13.48 -6.92
CA ARG A 143 23.45 12.40 -5.96
C ARG A 143 24.16 11.22 -6.62
N LEU A 144 23.81 10.87 -7.85
CA LEU A 144 24.46 9.79 -8.59
C LEU A 144 25.89 10.17 -8.97
N ASP A 145 26.08 11.39 -9.47
CA ASP A 145 27.39 11.94 -9.81
C ASP A 145 28.31 12.01 -8.58
N ALA A 146 27.78 12.49 -7.44
CA ALA A 146 28.51 12.52 -6.18
C ALA A 146 28.92 11.14 -5.66
N LEU A 147 28.12 10.10 -5.98
CA LEU A 147 28.43 8.71 -5.64
C LEU A 147 29.26 7.99 -6.72
N GLY A 148 29.56 8.65 -7.86
CA GLY A 148 30.25 8.04 -8.99
C GLY A 148 29.45 6.91 -9.65
N LEU A 149 28.12 6.94 -9.56
CA LEU A 149 27.22 5.90 -10.04
C LEU A 149 26.60 6.31 -11.37
N GLU A 150 26.67 5.42 -12.37
CA GLU A 150 26.00 5.63 -13.66
C GLU A 150 24.68 4.83 -13.71
N LEU A 151 23.58 5.48 -14.06
CA LEU A 151 22.29 4.83 -14.24
C LEU A 151 22.24 4.10 -15.58
N ARG A 152 22.27 2.76 -15.53
CA ARG A 152 21.98 1.93 -16.70
C ARG A 152 20.51 1.49 -16.68
N LEU A 153 19.71 2.07 -17.57
CA LEU A 153 18.34 1.62 -17.80
C LEU A 153 18.37 0.21 -18.42
N VAL A 154 17.98 -0.78 -17.63
CA VAL A 154 17.74 -2.14 -18.12
C VAL A 154 16.24 -2.28 -18.37
N ARG A 155 15.84 -2.55 -19.63
CA ARG A 155 14.47 -2.95 -19.93
C ARG A 155 14.23 -4.31 -19.30
N VAL A 156 13.37 -4.35 -18.28
CA VAL A 156 12.83 -5.61 -17.76
C VAL A 156 11.52 -5.88 -18.48
N PRO A 157 11.42 -6.90 -19.34
CA PRO A 157 10.13 -7.27 -19.93
C PRO A 157 9.22 -7.83 -18.84
N THR A 158 8.23 -7.06 -18.41
CA THR A 158 7.17 -7.55 -17.52
C THR A 158 6.15 -8.34 -18.32
N THR A 159 6.09 -9.65 -18.07
CA THR A 159 4.93 -10.46 -18.51
C THR A 159 3.86 -10.36 -17.43
N VAL A 160 2.73 -9.71 -17.76
CA VAL A 160 1.56 -9.66 -16.89
C VAL A 160 0.70 -10.87 -17.19
N ARG A 161 0.59 -11.82 -16.25
CA ARG A 161 -0.40 -12.91 -16.35
C ARG A 161 -1.65 -12.51 -15.58
N ARG A 162 -2.81 -12.63 -16.21
CA ARG A 162 -4.11 -12.43 -15.57
C ARG A 162 -4.61 -13.79 -15.09
N THR A 163 -4.94 -13.91 -13.81
CA THR A 163 -5.58 -15.12 -13.30
C THR A 163 -7.07 -15.12 -13.68
N SER A 164 -7.70 -16.29 -13.66
CA SER A 164 -9.14 -16.47 -13.86
C SER A 164 -10.00 -15.73 -12.81
N ALA A 165 -9.40 -15.34 -11.67
CA ALA A 165 -10.02 -14.51 -10.63
C ALA A 165 -9.86 -12.99 -10.85
N GLY A 166 -9.32 -12.56 -12.00
CA GLY A 166 -9.18 -11.14 -12.37
C GLY A 166 -7.97 -10.42 -11.75
N GLN A 167 -7.17 -11.09 -10.92
CA GLN A 167 -5.94 -10.53 -10.34
C GLN A 167 -4.80 -10.56 -11.38
N ARG A 168 -4.09 -9.43 -11.52
CA ARG A 168 -2.83 -9.35 -12.29
C ARG A 168 -1.69 -9.84 -11.41
N LEU A 169 -1.02 -10.92 -11.82
CA LEU A 169 0.23 -11.37 -11.20
C LEU A 169 1.38 -10.79 -12.01
N TYR A 170 2.24 -10.02 -11.34
CA TYR A 170 3.49 -9.52 -11.89
C TYR A 170 4.60 -10.54 -11.59
N SER A 171 4.93 -11.40 -12.56
CA SER A 171 6.15 -12.20 -12.46
C SER A 171 7.32 -11.38 -12.99
N ARG A 172 8.25 -10.99 -12.13
CA ARG A 172 9.55 -10.44 -12.57
C ARG A 172 10.36 -11.61 -13.11
N THR A 173 10.71 -11.59 -14.40
CA THR A 173 11.77 -12.47 -14.90
C THR A 173 13.06 -12.07 -14.20
N ALA A 174 13.74 -13.04 -13.58
CA ALA A 174 15.04 -12.81 -12.96
C ALA A 174 16.01 -12.25 -14.00
N VAL A 175 16.63 -11.11 -13.69
CA VAL A 175 17.75 -10.56 -14.46
C VAL A 175 19.02 -11.08 -13.79
N GLU A 176 19.84 -11.83 -14.52
CA GLU A 176 21.13 -12.32 -14.01
C GLU A 176 22.04 -11.16 -13.62
N CYS A 177 22.63 -11.29 -12.45
CA CYS A 177 23.56 -10.35 -11.85
C CYS A 177 24.99 -10.63 -12.34
N PRO A 178 25.76 -9.64 -12.82
CA PRO A 178 27.16 -9.85 -13.22
C PRO A 178 28.07 -10.15 -12.01
N PRO A 179 29.21 -10.84 -12.21
CA PRO A 179 30.13 -11.22 -11.14
C PRO A 179 30.79 -10.00 -10.46
N PRO A 180 31.20 -10.12 -9.18
CA PRO A 180 31.79 -9.02 -8.43
C PRO A 180 33.08 -8.52 -9.08
N VAL A 181 33.29 -7.20 -9.05
CA VAL A 181 34.55 -6.57 -9.44
C VAL A 181 35.62 -6.93 -8.40
N PRO A 182 36.83 -7.38 -8.79
CA PRO A 182 37.89 -7.65 -7.84
C PRO A 182 38.29 -6.37 -7.08
N ALA A 183 38.55 -6.50 -5.78
CA ALA A 183 39.00 -5.40 -4.93
C ALA A 183 40.28 -4.76 -5.47
N ARG A 184 40.40 -3.43 -5.34
CA ARG A 184 41.67 -2.74 -5.63
C ARG A 184 42.73 -3.18 -4.60
N PRO A 185 44.00 -3.34 -5.00
CA PRO A 185 45.05 -3.88 -4.12
C PRO A 185 45.29 -3.05 -2.85
N ASP A 186 44.88 -1.77 -2.82
CA ASP A 186 45.10 -0.85 -1.70
C ASP A 186 43.85 -0.59 -0.83
N GLU A 187 42.74 -1.29 -1.09
CA GLU A 187 41.50 -1.11 -0.33
C GLU A 187 41.50 -2.02 0.92
N PRO A 188 41.46 -1.48 2.15
CA PRO A 188 41.44 -2.31 3.35
C PRO A 188 40.18 -3.17 3.35
N ALA A 189 40.33 -4.45 3.68
CA ALA A 189 39.23 -5.41 3.73
C ALA A 189 38.05 -4.82 4.50
N ALA A 190 36.86 -4.80 3.88
CA ALA A 190 35.65 -4.36 4.52
C ALA A 190 35.50 -5.09 5.87
N PRO A 191 35.16 -4.39 6.96
CA PRO A 191 34.97 -5.04 8.25
C PRO A 191 33.93 -6.14 8.07
N GLN A 192 34.29 -7.37 8.47
CA GLN A 192 33.39 -8.51 8.42
C GLN A 192 32.08 -8.08 9.05
N ALA A 193 30.99 -8.15 8.27
CA ALA A 193 29.67 -7.85 8.76
C ALA A 193 29.46 -8.72 10.00
N ARG A 194 29.43 -8.10 11.18
CA ARG A 194 28.95 -8.79 12.38
C ARG A 194 27.58 -9.35 12.00
N GLU A 195 27.31 -10.59 12.39
CA GLU A 195 26.00 -11.25 12.28
C GLU A 195 24.97 -10.50 13.14
N GLY A 196 24.67 -9.26 12.74
CA GLY A 196 23.62 -8.43 13.26
C GLY A 196 22.35 -8.95 12.66
N ARG A 197 21.64 -9.76 13.44
CA ARG A 197 20.22 -10.03 13.24
C ARG A 197 19.52 -8.69 12.98
N TRP A 198 19.13 -8.44 11.73
CA TRP A 198 18.25 -7.32 11.42
C TRP A 198 17.01 -7.48 12.30
N PRO A 199 16.60 -6.46 13.08
CA PRO A 199 15.32 -6.54 13.77
C PRO A 199 14.26 -6.72 12.69
N ALA A 200 13.50 -7.81 12.79
CA ALA A 200 12.39 -8.08 11.90
C ALA A 200 11.45 -6.86 11.92
N GLY A 201 11.55 -6.02 10.88
CA GLY A 201 10.54 -5.02 10.62
C GLY A 201 9.21 -5.76 10.48
N ARG A 202 8.19 -5.30 11.21
CA ARG A 202 6.83 -5.85 11.17
C ARG A 202 6.21 -5.66 9.79
N GLY A 203 6.63 -6.47 8.83
CA GLY A 203 5.98 -6.71 7.55
C GLY A 203 5.09 -7.93 7.70
N ALA A 204 3.79 -7.74 7.52
CA ALA A 204 2.82 -8.82 7.48
C ALA A 204 3.24 -9.86 6.44
N GLY A 205 3.44 -11.10 6.90
CA GLY A 205 3.73 -12.25 6.04
C GLY A 205 2.53 -12.53 5.14
N LEU A 206 2.77 -12.62 3.85
CA LEU A 206 1.92 -13.37 2.93
C LEU A 206 2.02 -14.86 3.30
N PRO A 207 0.91 -15.63 3.28
CA PRO A 207 0.99 -17.07 3.49
C PRO A 207 1.78 -17.70 2.35
N ARG A 208 2.85 -18.40 2.71
CA ARG A 208 3.55 -19.31 1.80
C ARG A 208 2.60 -20.47 1.52
N HIS A 209 2.22 -20.64 0.26
CA HIS A 209 1.63 -21.90 -0.19
C HIS A 209 2.76 -22.91 -0.33
N ASP A 210 2.69 -23.96 0.48
CA ASP A 210 3.55 -25.13 0.38
C ASP A 210 3.31 -25.81 -0.96
N THR A 211 4.30 -25.76 -1.83
CA THR A 211 4.44 -26.73 -2.92
C THR A 211 5.79 -27.40 -2.72
N GLU A 212 5.72 -28.70 -2.45
CA GLU A 212 6.87 -29.58 -2.27
C GLU A 212 7.80 -29.51 -3.49
N GLY A 213 9.05 -29.16 -3.26
CA GLY A 213 10.13 -29.14 -4.25
C GLY A 213 11.42 -28.64 -3.61
N GLN A 214 12.41 -29.52 -3.52
CA GLN A 214 13.69 -29.38 -2.80
C GLN A 214 14.57 -28.15 -3.17
N PRO A 215 15.56 -27.77 -2.32
CA PRO A 215 16.11 -26.41 -2.23
C PRO A 215 17.42 -26.15 -3.02
N VAL A 216 17.95 -24.92 -2.83
CA VAL A 216 19.30 -24.30 -3.04
C VAL A 216 19.74 -23.80 -4.44
N PRO A 217 20.62 -22.75 -4.55
CA PRO A 217 21.20 -21.86 -3.53
C PRO A 217 21.03 -20.34 -3.79
N ASP A 218 21.37 -19.56 -2.76
CA ASP A 218 21.60 -18.11 -2.74
C ASP A 218 22.31 -17.55 -3.97
N GLN A 219 21.91 -16.34 -4.43
CA GLN A 219 22.81 -15.25 -4.84
C GLN A 219 22.06 -14.00 -5.39
N CYS A 220 22.30 -12.85 -4.77
CA CYS A 220 22.03 -11.49 -5.27
C CYS A 220 23.37 -10.79 -5.62
N ALA A 221 23.55 -10.08 -6.76
CA ALA A 221 24.65 -9.09 -6.92
C ALA A 221 24.66 -8.12 -8.16
N ALA A 222 24.38 -6.83 -7.95
CA ALA A 222 25.24 -5.67 -8.30
C ALA A 222 25.52 -5.15 -9.74
N VAL A 223 25.98 -3.88 -9.74
CA VAL A 223 26.25 -2.86 -10.77
C VAL A 223 27.74 -2.86 -11.19
N ARG A 224 28.10 -2.41 -12.41
CA ARG A 224 29.52 -2.23 -12.87
C ARG A 224 29.89 -0.74 -13.06
N PRO A 225 31.10 -0.28 -12.67
CA PRO A 225 31.59 1.07 -12.98
C PRO A 225 32.31 1.15 -14.34
N VAL A 226 32.33 2.34 -14.95
CA VAL A 226 33.01 2.67 -16.22
C VAL A 226 34.47 3.05 -15.98
N SER A 227 35.38 2.50 -16.78
CA SER A 227 36.79 2.88 -16.86
C SER A 227 36.96 4.15 -17.69
N ARG A 228 37.54 5.21 -17.11
CA ARG A 228 38.04 6.37 -17.85
C ARG A 228 39.34 6.02 -18.59
N ALA A 229 39.46 6.49 -19.83
CA ALA A 229 40.72 6.73 -20.53
C ALA A 229 41.14 8.18 -20.33
#